data_AF-A0A2V7TQD7-F1
#
_entry.id   AF-A0A2V7TQD7-F1
#
_cell.length_a   1.000
_cell.length_b   1.000
_cell.length_c   1.000
_cell.angle_alpha   90.00
_cell.angle_beta   90.00
_cell.angle_gamma   90.00
#
_symmetry.space_group_name_H-M   'P 1'
#
loop_
_entity.id
_entity.type
_entity.pdbx_description
1 polymer ?
#
loop_
_entity_poly.entity_id
_entity_poly.type
_entity_poly.pdbx_seq_one_letter_code
_entity_poly.pdbx_strand_id
1 'polypeptide(L)'
;MLLVVHINPEARVKVARGPAPARLQQAGYTPVVVKVINESGGTQRLRIGSPQAGPVYAGVTKLSMERQRQEHLRENENTTGRTDRFLEVEMFASPPMTASLSGLEVEYAVALIYSSEAGRREATITFDTGQGTQDLGFRAELPVLFDVKPAVPVTLRVRDQDGTPTTGRFLFLDRQGHVFPPQAKRLAPDLFFQRHVYRADGETVLLPPGELTMFYGRGPEYRWLTRTVSIPDGSAEIAVKLQRWIDPAARGFYSGDHHIHAAGCAHYSSPTEGVEPAHMFRQVKGEALNVGSVLTWGPGFDHQHRFFASTVDRISEPLTRLKYDIEVSGFGSQALGHVVLLNLKEQIYPGAAGSQGWPTWTLPVLRWVKAQGGFTGYAHSGSGLQVDPAAATKRLLGQLDSNNDGRLDPTESTRGLLPEPFAATDADGDGFLSAAELAASHDRVADRLPNLAVPELDSVGAQEIFVSAALGVTDFISAMDTERIREWNAWYHLLNAGFPLSAGGETDFPCMSGTRVGQGRTYVQLGRQDSVDYPRWCEGLARGRSYVSDGYAHALEFRVNGKTSGDAVELPAPGRVAVRARVAFSPET
;
A
#
# COMPACT_ATOMS: atom_id res chain seq x y z
N MET A 1 -12.86 -30.08 29.20
CA MET A 1 -13.63 -29.19 28.32
C MET A 1 -13.89 -27.86 29.01
N LEU A 2 -13.63 -26.74 28.33
CA LEU A 2 -13.92 -25.40 28.84
C LEU A 2 -15.41 -25.05 28.66
N LEU A 3 -15.97 -25.46 27.53
CA LEU A 3 -17.31 -25.09 27.07
C LEU A 3 -18.08 -26.36 26.69
N VAL A 4 -19.38 -26.35 26.95
CA VAL A 4 -20.32 -27.39 26.51
C VAL A 4 -21.39 -26.70 25.67
N VAL A 5 -21.47 -27.08 24.40
CA VAL A 5 -22.46 -26.60 23.44
C VAL A 5 -23.50 -27.69 23.27
N HIS A 6 -24.77 -27.35 23.49
CA HIS A 6 -25.92 -28.22 23.30
C HIS A 6 -26.73 -27.69 22.12
N ILE A 7 -26.91 -28.53 21.11
CA ILE A 7 -27.72 -28.26 19.91
C ILE A 7 -28.93 -29.18 20.03
N ASN A 8 -30.10 -28.59 20.28
CA ASN A 8 -31.33 -29.35 20.47
C ASN A 8 -31.88 -29.88 19.12
N PRO A 9 -32.94 -30.71 19.10
CA PRO A 9 -33.50 -31.26 17.87
C PRO A 9 -33.96 -30.21 16.84
N GLU A 10 -34.34 -29.01 17.28
CA GLU A 10 -34.68 -27.87 16.42
C GLU A 10 -33.48 -26.99 16.03
N ALA A 11 -32.25 -27.49 16.20
CA ALA A 11 -30.98 -26.81 15.90
C ALA A 11 -30.73 -25.50 16.68
N ARG A 12 -31.38 -25.31 17.84
CA ARG A 12 -31.13 -24.19 18.75
C ARG A 12 -29.91 -24.47 19.63
N VAL A 13 -29.10 -23.44 19.81
CA VAL A 13 -27.82 -23.55 20.53
C VAL A 13 -27.95 -23.04 21.97
N LYS A 14 -27.45 -23.83 22.91
CA LYS A 14 -27.22 -23.45 24.30
C LYS A 14 -25.77 -23.70 24.68
N VAL A 15 -25.15 -22.77 25.40
CA VAL A 15 -23.77 -22.92 25.89
C VAL A 15 -23.74 -22.96 27.42
N ALA A 16 -22.86 -23.80 27.97
CA ALA A 16 -22.65 -23.94 29.41
C ALA A 16 -21.16 -24.09 29.73
N ARG A 17 -20.79 -23.75 30.97
CA ARG A 17 -19.42 -23.83 31.46
C ARG A 17 -19.02 -25.28 31.75
N GLY A 18 -17.92 -25.72 31.16
CA GLY A 18 -17.28 -26.99 31.51
C GLY A 18 -16.38 -26.89 32.76
N PRO A 19 -15.83 -28.00 33.25
CA PRO A 19 -15.03 -28.04 34.49
C PRO A 19 -13.58 -27.55 34.32
N ALA A 20 -13.06 -27.40 33.09
CA ALA A 20 -11.66 -26.99 32.89
C ALA A 20 -11.45 -25.54 33.35
N PRO A 21 -10.30 -25.15 33.93
CA PRO A 21 -10.00 -23.76 34.28
C PRO A 21 -10.06 -22.81 33.07
N ALA A 22 -10.56 -21.59 33.27
CA ALA A 22 -10.61 -20.55 32.24
C ALA A 22 -9.29 -19.76 32.22
N ARG A 23 -8.21 -20.39 31.74
CA ARG A 23 -6.89 -19.76 31.65
C ARG A 23 -6.58 -19.45 30.19
N LEU A 24 -6.12 -18.23 29.93
CA LEU A 24 -5.64 -17.79 28.62
C LEU A 24 -4.20 -17.28 28.71
N GLN A 25 -3.58 -17.07 27.57
CA GLN A 25 -2.27 -16.44 27.41
C GLN A 25 -2.43 -15.10 26.68
N GLN A 26 -1.99 -14.00 27.28
CA GLN A 26 -1.92 -12.73 26.57
C GLN A 26 -0.95 -12.86 25.39
N ALA A 27 -1.28 -12.22 24.27
CA ALA A 27 -0.55 -12.27 23.02
C ALA A 27 -0.44 -13.68 22.40
N GLY A 28 -1.21 -14.67 22.86
CA GLY A 28 -1.19 -16.05 22.36
C GLY A 28 -2.58 -16.64 22.17
N TYR A 29 -2.77 -17.43 21.11
CA TYR A 29 -3.97 -18.24 20.95
C TYR A 29 -3.91 -19.43 21.91
N THR A 30 -4.89 -19.53 22.80
CA THR A 30 -5.01 -20.63 23.75
C THR A 30 -6.04 -21.63 23.23
N PRO A 31 -5.65 -22.90 22.96
CA PRO A 31 -6.59 -23.92 22.55
C PRO A 31 -7.45 -24.39 23.73
N VAL A 32 -8.76 -24.45 23.50
CA VAL A 32 -9.74 -24.90 24.49
C VAL A 32 -10.66 -25.95 23.87
N VAL A 33 -10.93 -27.00 24.64
CA VAL A 33 -11.81 -28.09 24.20
C VAL A 33 -13.26 -27.70 24.41
N VAL A 34 -14.05 -27.77 23.34
CA VAL A 34 -15.50 -27.58 23.30
C VAL A 34 -16.15 -28.96 23.16
N LYS A 35 -17.02 -29.33 24.10
CA LYS A 35 -17.86 -30.52 23.96
C LYS A 35 -19.14 -30.10 23.22
N VAL A 36 -19.47 -30.76 22.13
CA VAL A 36 -20.71 -30.53 21.38
C VAL A 36 -21.64 -31.72 21.62
N ILE A 37 -22.86 -31.45 22.08
CA ILE A 37 -23.95 -32.41 22.18
C ILE A 37 -24.95 -32.03 21.10
N ASN A 38 -25.07 -32.87 20.08
CA ASN A 38 -25.80 -32.56 18.86
C ASN A 38 -27.01 -33.50 18.69
N GLU A 39 -28.13 -33.15 19.33
CA GLU A 39 -29.39 -33.89 19.23
C GLU A 39 -30.09 -33.66 17.89
N SER A 40 -29.68 -32.63 17.13
CA SER A 40 -30.21 -32.36 15.80
C SER A 40 -29.69 -33.32 14.72
N GLY A 41 -28.53 -33.96 14.94
CA GLY A 41 -27.79 -34.70 13.90
C GLY A 41 -27.27 -33.80 12.76
N GLY A 42 -27.35 -32.48 12.92
CA GLY A 42 -26.94 -31.50 11.92
C GLY A 42 -25.43 -31.47 11.68
N THR A 43 -25.04 -31.19 10.44
CA THR A 43 -23.64 -31.13 9.99
C THR A 43 -23.20 -29.70 9.65
N GLN A 44 -23.92 -28.70 10.15
CA GLN A 44 -23.58 -27.30 9.93
C GLN A 44 -22.25 -26.95 10.62
N ARG A 45 -21.63 -25.86 10.16
CA ARG A 45 -20.44 -25.31 10.81
C ARG A 45 -20.83 -24.67 12.13
N LEU A 46 -20.24 -25.16 13.22
CA LEU A 46 -20.30 -24.48 14.51
C LEU A 46 -19.43 -23.22 14.46
N ARG A 47 -19.99 -22.09 14.87
CA ARG A 47 -19.30 -20.80 14.94
C ARG A 47 -19.15 -20.39 16.39
N ILE A 48 -18.02 -19.77 16.72
CA ILE A 48 -17.77 -19.12 18.01
C ILE A 48 -17.73 -17.61 17.80
N GLY A 49 -18.27 -16.87 18.75
CA GLY A 49 -18.24 -15.41 18.75
C GLY A 49 -17.99 -14.85 20.15
N SER A 50 -17.76 -13.55 20.21
CA SER A 50 -17.76 -12.79 21.45
C SER A 50 -18.00 -11.31 21.15
N PRO A 51 -18.83 -10.60 21.94
CA PRO A 51 -18.90 -9.15 21.86
C PRO A 51 -17.55 -8.47 22.09
N GLN A 52 -16.66 -9.07 22.88
CA GLN A 52 -15.30 -8.58 23.15
C GLN A 52 -14.29 -9.01 22.08
N ALA A 53 -14.71 -9.75 21.05
CA ALA A 53 -13.87 -10.12 19.92
C ALA A 53 -13.91 -9.08 18.79
N GLY A 54 -13.04 -9.27 17.80
CA GLY A 54 -12.98 -8.47 16.57
C GLY A 54 -12.01 -7.29 16.64
N PRO A 55 -11.84 -6.55 15.53
CA PRO A 55 -10.93 -5.43 15.40
C PRO A 55 -11.15 -4.32 16.41
N VAL A 56 -10.05 -3.71 16.85
CA VAL A 56 -10.09 -2.50 17.71
C VAL A 56 -10.26 -1.21 16.91
N TYR A 57 -10.20 -1.29 15.58
CA TYR A 57 -10.32 -0.15 14.68
C TYR A 57 -11.69 -0.10 13.99
N ALA A 58 -12.11 1.12 13.64
CA ALA A 58 -13.43 1.38 13.05
C ALA A 58 -13.51 1.03 11.55
N GLY A 59 -12.39 0.69 10.92
CA GLY A 59 -12.26 0.20 9.54
C GLY A 59 -11.55 1.20 8.62
N VAL A 60 -11.68 1.00 7.31
CA VAL A 60 -10.93 1.69 6.23
C VAL A 60 -11.74 1.83 4.96
N THR A 61 -11.25 2.61 4.00
CA THR A 61 -11.95 2.73 2.71
C THR A 61 -11.92 1.40 1.95
N LYS A 62 -13.06 1.00 1.39
CA LYS A 62 -13.22 -0.25 0.62
C LYS A 62 -12.23 -0.32 -0.54
N LEU A 63 -12.12 0.78 -1.29
CA LEU A 63 -11.27 0.88 -2.47
C LEU A 63 -9.79 0.60 -2.15
N SER A 64 -9.29 1.08 -1.01
CA SER A 64 -7.91 0.81 -0.59
C SER A 64 -7.69 -0.66 -0.28
N MET A 65 -8.66 -1.34 0.34
CA MET A 65 -8.56 -2.78 0.60
C MET A 65 -8.63 -3.62 -0.68
N GLU A 66 -9.46 -3.22 -1.66
CA GLU A 66 -9.50 -3.85 -2.99
C GLU A 66 -8.13 -3.74 -3.68
N ARG A 67 -7.57 -2.53 -3.74
CA ARG A 67 -6.25 -2.26 -4.33
C ARG A 67 -5.13 -3.04 -3.65
N GLN A 68 -5.16 -3.12 -2.32
CA GLN A 68 -4.20 -3.90 -1.54
C GLN A 68 -4.46 -5.42 -1.57
N ARG A 69 -5.55 -5.88 -2.18
CA ARG A 69 -6.02 -7.28 -2.19
C ARG A 69 -6.26 -7.84 -0.77
N GLN A 70 -6.80 -7.00 0.11
CA GLN A 70 -7.11 -7.30 1.51
C GLN A 70 -8.58 -7.06 1.85
N GLU A 71 -9.50 -7.44 0.96
CA GLU A 71 -10.94 -7.24 1.18
C GLU A 71 -11.47 -7.88 2.47
N HIS A 72 -10.81 -8.91 3.01
CA HIS A 72 -11.17 -9.50 4.29
C HIS A 72 -10.98 -8.54 5.50
N LEU A 73 -10.25 -7.44 5.34
CA LEU A 73 -10.05 -6.41 6.37
C LEU A 73 -10.99 -5.19 6.21
N ARG A 74 -11.89 -5.20 5.22
CA ARG A 74 -12.70 -4.04 4.82
C ARG A 74 -13.78 -3.64 5.82
N GLU A 75 -14.16 -4.54 6.73
CA GLU A 75 -15.35 -4.35 7.53
C GLU A 75 -15.10 -3.32 8.64
N ASN A 76 -16.01 -2.35 8.73
CA ASN A 76 -16.02 -1.36 9.79
C ASN A 76 -16.49 -2.03 11.08
N GLU A 77 -15.62 -2.82 11.70
CA GLU A 77 -16.06 -3.66 12.79
C GLU A 77 -16.26 -2.87 14.07
N ASN A 78 -15.47 -1.82 14.38
CA ASN A 78 -15.57 -1.04 15.62
C ASN A 78 -16.18 0.36 15.48
N THR A 79 -17.29 0.51 14.75
CA THR A 79 -17.94 1.81 14.50
C THR A 79 -18.46 2.52 15.74
N THR A 80 -18.76 1.79 16.81
CA THR A 80 -19.28 2.34 18.07
C THR A 80 -18.19 2.74 19.07
N GLY A 81 -16.90 2.67 18.67
CA GLY A 81 -15.78 3.08 19.50
C GLY A 81 -15.60 2.23 20.75
N ARG A 82 -15.90 0.92 20.67
CA ARG A 82 -15.76 0.01 21.81
C ARG A 82 -14.31 -0.13 22.23
N THR A 83 -14.08 0.01 23.53
CA THR A 83 -12.77 -0.12 24.17
C THR A 83 -12.56 -1.48 24.84
N ASP A 84 -13.58 -2.34 24.84
CA ASP A 84 -13.58 -3.65 25.49
C ASP A 84 -13.28 -4.82 24.52
N ARG A 85 -12.68 -4.53 23.36
CA ARG A 85 -12.37 -5.53 22.32
C ARG A 85 -11.00 -6.17 22.49
N PHE A 86 -10.82 -6.93 23.56
CA PHE A 86 -9.52 -7.55 23.86
C PHE A 86 -9.38 -9.00 23.36
N LEU A 87 -10.44 -9.66 22.88
CA LEU A 87 -10.40 -11.06 22.45
C LEU A 87 -10.27 -11.25 20.94
N GLU A 88 -9.80 -12.41 20.52
CA GLU A 88 -10.07 -12.95 19.19
C GLU A 88 -10.40 -14.44 19.35
N VAL A 89 -11.41 -14.91 18.62
CA VAL A 89 -11.94 -16.27 18.78
C VAL A 89 -12.14 -16.92 17.43
N GLU A 90 -11.80 -18.20 17.34
CA GLU A 90 -12.05 -19.00 16.14
C GLU A 90 -12.23 -20.48 16.48
N MET A 91 -12.88 -21.21 15.57
CA MET A 91 -12.95 -22.66 15.62
C MET A 91 -11.79 -23.24 14.81
N PHE A 92 -10.97 -24.08 15.43
CA PHE A 92 -9.88 -24.77 14.75
C PHE A 92 -10.45 -25.84 13.81
N ALA A 93 -10.24 -25.65 12.51
CA ALA A 93 -10.84 -26.46 11.45
C ALA A 93 -9.82 -27.16 10.53
N SER A 94 -8.54 -27.22 10.95
CA SER A 94 -7.50 -27.91 10.18
C SER A 94 -7.44 -29.41 10.55
N PRO A 95 -7.02 -30.29 9.61
CA PRO A 95 -6.88 -31.72 9.87
C PRO A 95 -6.06 -32.03 11.14
N PRO A 96 -6.49 -32.99 11.98
CA PRO A 96 -7.56 -33.96 11.76
C PRO A 96 -8.99 -33.45 12.07
N MET A 97 -9.16 -32.18 12.43
CA MET A 97 -10.47 -31.58 12.67
C MET A 97 -11.14 -31.16 11.36
N THR A 98 -12.46 -31.03 11.37
CA THR A 98 -13.27 -30.60 10.22
C THR A 98 -13.94 -29.25 10.46
N ALA A 99 -14.26 -28.52 9.40
CA ALA A 99 -14.97 -27.23 9.50
C ALA A 99 -16.46 -27.40 9.88
N SER A 100 -17.06 -28.52 9.51
CA SER A 100 -18.44 -28.89 9.82
C SER A 100 -18.48 -29.92 10.94
N LEU A 101 -19.58 -29.90 11.69
CA LEU A 101 -19.92 -30.98 12.62
C LEU A 101 -20.10 -32.30 11.86
N SER A 102 -19.77 -33.42 12.51
CA SER A 102 -19.88 -34.75 11.89
C SER A 102 -21.31 -35.31 11.90
N GLY A 103 -22.21 -34.70 12.67
CA GLY A 103 -23.59 -35.19 12.88
C GLY A 103 -23.70 -36.28 13.95
N LEU A 104 -22.62 -36.57 14.67
CA LEU A 104 -22.65 -37.49 15.81
C LEU A 104 -23.36 -36.85 16.99
N GLU A 105 -24.05 -37.65 17.81
CA GLU A 105 -24.75 -37.16 19.02
C GLU A 105 -23.82 -36.41 19.98
N VAL A 106 -22.56 -36.82 20.05
CA VAL A 106 -21.52 -36.13 20.80
C VAL A 106 -20.23 -36.10 20.01
N GLU A 107 -19.65 -34.92 19.87
CA GLU A 107 -18.31 -34.71 19.30
C GLU A 107 -17.54 -33.64 20.08
N TYR A 108 -16.22 -33.59 19.89
CA TYR A 108 -15.36 -32.60 20.51
C TYR A 108 -14.75 -31.71 19.43
N ALA A 109 -14.78 -30.40 19.66
CA ALA A 109 -14.15 -29.41 18.81
C ALA A 109 -13.09 -28.63 19.61
N VAL A 110 -12.22 -27.93 18.89
CA VAL A 110 -11.22 -27.03 19.48
C VAL A 110 -11.57 -25.61 19.08
N ALA A 111 -11.68 -24.73 20.07
CA ALA A 111 -11.71 -23.29 19.86
C ALA A 111 -10.35 -22.70 20.23
N LEU A 112 -9.90 -21.69 19.50
CA LEU A 112 -8.72 -20.90 19.82
C LEU A 112 -9.19 -19.55 20.34
N ILE A 113 -8.69 -19.16 21.51
CA ILE A 113 -9.03 -17.89 22.16
C ILE A 113 -7.74 -17.11 22.40
N TYR A 114 -7.61 -15.95 21.77
CA TYR A 114 -6.55 -14.99 21.97
C TYR A 114 -7.01 -13.85 22.87
N SER A 115 -6.11 -13.30 23.69
CA SER A 115 -6.33 -12.05 24.43
C SER A 115 -5.19 -11.06 24.23
N SER A 116 -5.50 -9.79 23.96
CA SER A 116 -4.52 -8.69 23.95
C SER A 116 -4.20 -8.17 25.35
N GLU A 117 -5.02 -8.52 26.35
CA GLU A 117 -4.89 -8.06 27.73
C GLU A 117 -4.56 -9.20 28.69
N ALA A 118 -3.90 -8.87 29.81
CA ALA A 118 -3.57 -9.81 30.88
C ALA A 118 -4.43 -9.59 32.13
N GLY A 119 -4.32 -10.52 33.08
CA GLY A 119 -5.03 -10.50 34.36
C GLY A 119 -6.44 -11.08 34.27
N ARG A 120 -7.28 -10.77 35.27
CA ARG A 120 -8.67 -11.22 35.26
C ARG A 120 -9.49 -10.40 34.26
N ARG A 121 -10.13 -11.08 33.32
CA ARG A 121 -10.96 -10.49 32.26
C ARG A 121 -12.22 -11.30 32.04
N GLU A 122 -13.37 -10.65 32.09
CA GLU A 122 -14.64 -11.28 31.75
C GLU A 122 -14.93 -11.06 30.26
N ALA A 123 -15.33 -12.13 29.57
CA ALA A 123 -15.86 -12.03 28.22
C ALA A 123 -17.04 -12.95 28.03
N THR A 124 -17.96 -12.54 27.17
CA THR A 124 -19.11 -13.35 26.77
C THR A 124 -18.72 -14.17 25.55
N ILE A 125 -18.78 -15.50 25.67
CA ILE A 125 -18.56 -16.42 24.55
C ILE A 125 -19.91 -16.85 24.00
N THR A 126 -20.05 -16.78 22.68
CA THR A 126 -21.28 -17.17 21.97
C THR A 126 -21.03 -18.30 20.99
N PHE A 127 -22.06 -19.10 20.72
CA PHE A 127 -22.03 -20.10 19.66
C PHE A 127 -23.29 -20.08 18.80
N ASP A 128 -23.15 -20.33 17.50
CA ASP A 128 -24.25 -20.50 16.57
C ASP A 128 -23.93 -21.54 15.48
N THR A 129 -24.94 -21.98 14.74
CA THR A 129 -24.81 -22.93 13.62
C THR A 129 -25.41 -22.37 12.31
N GLY A 130 -25.72 -21.06 12.24
CA GLY A 130 -26.30 -20.39 11.07
C GLY A 130 -27.49 -19.45 11.37
N GLN A 131 -28.11 -18.88 10.32
CA GLN A 131 -29.27 -17.99 10.48
C GLN A 131 -30.48 -18.74 11.05
N GLY A 132 -31.12 -18.18 12.09
CA GLY A 132 -32.33 -18.72 12.72
C GLY A 132 -32.09 -19.61 13.95
N THR A 133 -30.83 -19.84 14.36
CA THR A 133 -30.49 -20.72 15.50
C THR A 133 -30.32 -19.96 16.82
N GLN A 134 -30.49 -18.63 16.80
CA GLN A 134 -30.43 -17.79 17.99
C GLN A 134 -31.65 -18.05 18.88
N ASP A 135 -31.41 -18.55 20.08
CA ASP A 135 -32.45 -18.74 21.08
C ASP A 135 -32.92 -17.36 21.58
N LEU A 136 -34.23 -17.11 21.54
CA LEU A 136 -34.89 -15.87 21.99
C LEU A 136 -34.62 -15.54 23.48
N GLY A 137 -34.04 -16.49 24.24
CA GLY A 137 -33.67 -16.32 25.65
C GLY A 137 -32.17 -16.13 25.95
N PHE A 138 -31.33 -15.70 25.00
CA PHE A 138 -29.87 -15.48 25.19
C PHE A 138 -29.09 -16.71 25.67
N ARG A 139 -29.62 -17.92 25.47
CA ARG A 139 -29.00 -19.17 25.98
C ARG A 139 -27.74 -19.59 25.23
N ALA A 140 -27.50 -18.97 24.08
CA ALA A 140 -26.31 -19.14 23.25
C ALA A 140 -25.12 -18.29 23.75
N GLU A 141 -25.26 -17.55 24.83
CA GLU A 141 -24.23 -16.68 25.42
C GLU A 141 -23.79 -17.17 26.80
N LEU A 142 -22.48 -17.14 27.07
CA LEU A 142 -21.91 -17.50 28.37
C LEU A 142 -20.83 -16.49 28.78
N PRO A 143 -21.07 -15.68 29.82
CA PRO A 143 -20.02 -14.92 30.49
C PRO A 143 -19.00 -15.87 31.13
N VAL A 144 -17.73 -15.66 30.84
CA VAL A 144 -16.61 -16.41 31.41
C VAL A 144 -15.58 -15.44 31.95
N LEU A 145 -15.30 -15.54 33.26
CA LEU A 145 -14.17 -14.86 33.87
C LEU A 145 -12.88 -15.67 33.60
N PHE A 146 -12.03 -15.13 32.73
CA PHE A 146 -10.72 -15.67 32.39
C PHE A 146 -9.63 -15.15 33.31
N ASP A 147 -8.67 -16.02 33.62
CA ASP A 147 -7.38 -15.70 34.22
C ASP A 147 -6.32 -15.69 33.10
N VAL A 148 -5.93 -14.50 32.64
CA VAL A 148 -5.04 -14.33 31.48
C VAL A 148 -3.61 -14.10 31.95
N LYS A 149 -2.71 -15.03 31.63
CA LYS A 149 -1.28 -14.88 31.92
C LYS A 149 -0.68 -13.73 31.11
N PRO A 150 0.28 -12.97 31.67
CA PRO A 150 0.96 -11.91 30.93
C PRO A 150 1.78 -12.46 29.77
N ALA A 151 1.90 -11.67 28.71
CA ALA A 151 2.79 -11.93 27.59
C ALA A 151 4.25 -11.68 27.99
N VAL A 152 5.17 -12.17 27.18
CA VAL A 152 6.60 -11.95 27.33
C VAL A 152 6.98 -10.67 26.59
N PRO A 153 7.48 -9.64 27.27
CA PRO A 153 8.07 -8.49 26.60
C PRO A 153 9.43 -8.89 26.02
N VAL A 154 9.49 -9.06 24.70
CA VAL A 154 10.69 -9.45 23.98
C VAL A 154 11.40 -8.22 23.45
N THR A 155 12.59 -7.92 23.99
CA THR A 155 13.43 -6.82 23.52
C THR A 155 14.18 -7.22 22.25
N LEU A 156 14.11 -6.40 21.21
CA LEU A 156 14.83 -6.64 19.95
C LEU A 156 16.09 -5.78 19.89
N ARG A 157 17.27 -6.40 19.80
CA ARG A 157 18.54 -5.68 19.58
C ARG A 157 18.86 -5.65 18.10
N VAL A 158 18.55 -4.54 17.44
CA VAL A 158 18.58 -4.40 15.98
C VAL A 158 19.83 -3.66 15.55
N ARG A 159 20.71 -4.38 14.86
CA ARG A 159 21.95 -3.86 14.29
C ARG A 159 21.90 -3.91 12.77
N ASP A 160 22.24 -2.79 12.13
CA ASP A 160 22.46 -2.72 10.68
C ASP A 160 23.74 -3.49 10.28
N GLN A 161 24.04 -3.57 8.99
CA GLN A 161 25.20 -4.28 8.45
C GLN A 161 26.52 -3.78 9.07
N ASP A 162 26.64 -2.47 9.29
CA ASP A 162 27.80 -1.80 9.87
C ASP A 162 27.84 -1.87 11.41
N GLY A 163 26.85 -2.49 12.04
CA GLY A 163 26.74 -2.61 13.49
C GLY A 163 26.07 -1.44 14.19
N THR A 164 25.59 -0.42 13.46
CA THR A 164 24.84 0.69 14.06
C THR A 164 23.43 0.26 14.48
N PRO A 165 22.86 0.85 15.56
CA PRO A 165 21.45 0.67 15.90
C PRO A 165 20.54 1.20 14.78
N THR A 166 19.46 0.47 14.46
CA THR A 166 18.49 0.90 13.43
C THR A 166 17.09 0.32 13.66
N THR A 167 16.18 0.56 12.73
CA THR A 167 14.82 -0.01 12.70
C THR A 167 14.78 -1.19 11.74
N GLY A 168 14.25 -2.32 12.22
CA GLY A 168 14.01 -3.52 11.43
C GLY A 168 12.51 -3.74 11.20
N ARG A 169 12.22 -4.52 10.16
CA ARG A 169 10.91 -5.09 9.87
C ARG A 169 10.84 -6.51 10.41
N PHE A 170 9.75 -6.89 11.07
CA PHE A 170 9.58 -8.19 11.73
C PHE A 170 8.21 -8.80 11.48
N LEU A 171 8.17 -10.11 11.26
CA LEU A 171 6.93 -10.90 11.21
C LEU A 171 7.11 -12.14 12.08
N PHE A 172 6.22 -12.34 13.04
CA PHE A 172 6.21 -13.50 13.91
C PHE A 172 5.00 -14.37 13.57
N LEU A 173 5.22 -15.66 13.34
CA LEU A 173 4.18 -16.65 13.06
C LEU A 173 4.25 -17.80 14.06
N ASP A 174 3.09 -18.28 14.53
CA ASP A 174 3.03 -19.59 15.17
C ASP A 174 2.98 -20.71 14.12
N ARG A 175 2.82 -21.95 14.59
CA ARG A 175 2.75 -23.14 13.72
C ARG A 175 1.48 -23.20 12.87
N GLN A 176 0.44 -22.47 13.26
CA GLN A 176 -0.83 -22.37 12.54
C GLN A 176 -0.82 -21.23 11.52
N GLY A 177 0.23 -20.39 11.53
CA GLY A 177 0.37 -19.24 10.64
C GLY A 177 -0.28 -17.97 11.15
N HIS A 178 -0.73 -17.93 12.41
CA HIS A 178 -1.24 -16.71 13.03
C HIS A 178 -0.13 -15.69 13.16
N VAL A 179 -0.46 -14.43 12.90
CA VAL A 179 0.46 -13.30 12.94
C VAL A 179 0.51 -12.72 14.34
N PHE A 180 1.70 -12.43 14.86
CA PHE A 180 1.89 -11.79 16.17
C PHE A 180 2.59 -10.43 16.08
N PRO A 181 2.08 -9.38 16.74
CA PRO A 181 0.73 -9.29 17.35
C PRO A 181 -0.39 -9.45 16.29
N PRO A 182 -1.61 -9.92 16.62
CA PRO A 182 -2.68 -10.07 15.62
C PRO A 182 -3.08 -8.75 14.97
N GLN A 183 -3.32 -8.76 13.65
CA GLN A 183 -3.66 -7.57 12.87
C GLN A 183 -4.92 -6.86 13.39
N ALA A 184 -5.96 -7.61 13.76
CA ALA A 184 -7.19 -7.06 14.33
C ALA A 184 -6.96 -6.24 15.60
N LYS A 185 -5.83 -6.45 16.29
CA LYS A 185 -5.48 -5.80 17.57
C LYS A 185 -4.47 -4.68 17.44
N ARG A 186 -4.17 -4.25 16.21
CA ARG A 186 -3.16 -3.25 15.92
C ARG A 186 -3.76 -1.87 15.73
N LEU A 187 -3.15 -0.91 16.42
CA LEU A 187 -3.24 0.53 16.21
C LEU A 187 -1.83 1.06 15.99
N ALA A 188 -1.71 2.31 15.53
CA ALA A 188 -0.42 2.94 15.34
C ALA A 188 0.45 2.81 16.62
N PRO A 189 1.75 2.48 16.48
CA PRO A 189 2.54 2.45 15.25
C PRO A 189 2.40 1.20 14.36
N ASP A 190 1.72 0.15 14.84
CA ASP A 190 1.55 -1.09 14.10
C ASP A 190 0.29 -0.97 13.24
N LEU A 191 0.44 -0.90 11.92
CA LEU A 191 -0.70 -0.71 11.03
C LEU A 191 -1.38 -2.05 10.78
N PHE A 192 -2.69 -2.11 10.99
CA PHE A 192 -3.43 -3.37 10.96
C PHE A 192 -3.42 -4.05 9.57
N PHE A 193 -3.29 -3.30 8.48
CA PHE A 193 -3.22 -3.83 7.12
C PHE A 193 -1.81 -4.31 6.72
N GLN A 194 -0.85 -4.22 7.65
CA GLN A 194 0.49 -4.79 7.52
C GLN A 194 0.57 -6.09 8.31
N ARG A 195 1.14 -7.14 7.73
CA ARG A 195 1.42 -8.39 8.46
C ARG A 195 2.61 -8.23 9.40
N HIS A 196 3.65 -7.54 8.94
CA HIS A 196 4.82 -7.22 9.74
C HIS A 196 4.58 -6.05 10.69
N VAL A 197 5.50 -5.88 11.63
CA VAL A 197 5.66 -4.70 12.49
C VAL A 197 7.08 -4.15 12.34
N TYR A 198 7.29 -2.89 12.73
CA TYR A 198 8.62 -2.31 12.76
C TYR A 198 9.06 -2.04 14.19
N ARG A 199 10.32 -2.34 14.50
CA ARG A 199 10.91 -2.09 15.81
C ARG A 199 12.31 -1.52 15.65
N ALA A 200 12.58 -0.46 16.40
CA ALA A 200 13.91 0.10 16.57
C ALA A 200 14.72 -0.74 17.57
N ASP A 201 16.03 -0.56 17.57
CA ASP A 201 16.90 -1.18 18.57
C ASP A 201 16.44 -0.87 20.00
N GLY A 202 16.34 -1.92 20.82
CA GLY A 202 15.93 -1.84 22.21
C GLY A 202 14.42 -1.78 22.44
N GLU A 203 13.60 -1.71 21.38
CA GLU A 203 12.14 -1.77 21.53
C GLU A 203 11.63 -3.19 21.76
N THR A 204 10.44 -3.27 22.34
CA THR A 204 9.81 -4.53 22.71
C THR A 204 8.64 -4.91 21.81
N VAL A 205 8.42 -6.21 21.66
CA VAL A 205 7.17 -6.79 21.15
C VAL A 205 6.63 -7.77 22.18
N LEU A 206 5.31 -7.74 22.42
CA LEU A 206 4.65 -8.70 23.29
C LEU A 206 4.40 -9.99 22.51
N LEU A 207 4.99 -11.09 22.98
CA LEU A 207 4.86 -12.42 22.37
C LEU A 207 4.44 -13.46 23.41
N PRO A 208 3.76 -14.53 23.02
CA PRO A 208 3.47 -15.63 23.93
C PRO A 208 4.73 -16.48 24.17
N PRO A 209 4.87 -17.13 25.32
CA PRO A 209 5.90 -18.15 25.52
C PRO A 209 5.68 -19.31 24.53
N GLY A 210 6.78 -19.89 24.04
CA GLY A 210 6.76 -20.99 23.06
C GLY A 210 7.59 -20.71 21.81
N GLU A 211 7.44 -21.57 20.81
CA GLU A 211 8.17 -21.45 19.55
C GLU A 211 7.40 -20.64 18.51
N LEU A 212 8.09 -19.68 17.89
CA LEU A 212 7.59 -18.88 16.79
C LEU A 212 8.59 -18.90 15.63
N THR A 213 8.09 -18.74 14.41
CA THR A 213 8.91 -18.42 13.24
C THR A 213 9.01 -16.90 13.12
N MET A 214 10.22 -16.38 13.17
CA MET A 214 10.50 -14.95 13.03
C MET A 214 11.14 -14.68 11.67
N PHE A 215 10.47 -13.86 10.86
CA PHE A 215 11.05 -13.24 9.68
C PHE A 215 11.53 -11.82 10.00
N TYR A 216 12.65 -11.41 9.41
CA TYR A 216 13.24 -10.09 9.66
C TYR A 216 14.07 -9.56 8.48
N GLY A 217 14.15 -8.23 8.37
CA GLY A 217 14.86 -7.51 7.30
C GLY A 217 14.68 -5.99 7.43
N ARG A 218 14.96 -5.22 6.37
CA ARG A 218 14.83 -3.75 6.35
C ARG A 218 14.70 -3.23 4.91
N GLY A 219 13.49 -3.08 4.37
CA GLY A 219 13.32 -2.72 2.95
C GLY A 219 13.82 -3.79 1.97
N PRO A 220 13.75 -3.53 0.65
CA PRO A 220 14.09 -4.47 -0.41
C PRO A 220 15.60 -4.65 -0.64
N GLU A 221 16.46 -3.69 -0.23
CA GLU A 221 17.93 -3.81 -0.35
C GLU A 221 18.54 -4.74 0.73
N TYR A 222 17.71 -5.28 1.61
CA TYR A 222 18.05 -6.22 2.66
C TYR A 222 17.33 -7.54 2.45
N ARG A 223 18.00 -8.62 2.84
CA ARG A 223 17.44 -9.97 2.76
C ARG A 223 16.29 -10.14 3.73
N TRP A 224 15.23 -10.82 3.30
CA TRP A 224 14.14 -11.23 4.17
C TRP A 224 14.45 -12.57 4.83
N LEU A 225 15.19 -12.51 5.94
CA LEU A 225 15.70 -13.68 6.64
C LEU A 225 14.63 -14.32 7.53
N THR A 226 14.74 -15.62 7.77
CA THR A 226 13.85 -16.39 8.64
C THR A 226 14.63 -17.20 9.67
N ARG A 227 14.09 -17.32 10.89
CA ARG A 227 14.59 -18.24 11.91
C ARG A 227 13.50 -18.61 12.92
N THR A 228 13.60 -19.79 13.50
CA THR A 228 12.82 -20.16 14.68
C THR A 228 13.36 -19.46 15.92
N VAL A 229 12.47 -18.95 16.76
CA VAL A 229 12.80 -18.35 18.06
C VAL A 229 11.96 -19.02 19.15
N SER A 230 12.61 -19.35 20.27
CA SER A 230 11.94 -19.90 21.46
C SER A 230 11.81 -18.80 22.50
N ILE A 231 10.57 -18.44 22.82
CA ILE A 231 10.23 -17.40 23.79
C ILE A 231 10.06 -18.07 25.18
N PRO A 232 10.89 -17.74 26.17
CA PRO A 232 10.80 -18.31 27.52
C PRO A 232 9.63 -17.71 28.30
N ASP A 233 9.24 -18.36 29.40
CA ASP A 233 8.43 -17.70 30.43
C ASP A 233 9.25 -16.56 31.09
N GLY A 234 8.75 -15.32 31.09
CA GLY A 234 9.39 -14.19 31.74
C GLY A 234 9.79 -13.07 30.78
N SER A 235 11.08 -12.73 30.70
CA SER A 235 11.61 -11.69 29.80
C SER A 235 12.58 -12.31 28.79
N ALA A 236 12.63 -11.75 27.59
CA ALA A 236 13.50 -12.25 26.53
C ALA A 236 14.18 -11.11 25.78
N GLU A 237 15.36 -11.38 25.26
CA GLU A 237 16.07 -10.51 24.34
C GLU A 237 16.47 -11.30 23.10
N ILE A 238 16.28 -10.69 21.93
CA ILE A 238 16.59 -11.30 20.63
C ILE A 238 17.56 -10.38 19.89
N ALA A 239 18.78 -10.87 19.66
CA ALA A 239 19.77 -10.19 18.85
C ALA A 239 19.48 -10.36 17.34
N VAL A 240 19.42 -9.25 16.62
CA VAL A 240 19.06 -9.16 15.20
C VAL A 240 20.17 -8.41 14.48
N LYS A 241 20.84 -9.10 13.55
CA LYS A 241 21.79 -8.48 12.61
C LYS A 241 21.20 -8.52 11.21
N LEU A 242 20.93 -7.34 10.66
CA LEU A 242 20.39 -7.21 9.31
C LEU A 242 21.45 -7.57 8.26
N GLN A 243 21.01 -8.14 7.13
CA GLN A 243 21.88 -8.47 6.01
C GLN A 243 21.46 -7.71 4.77
N ARG A 244 22.29 -6.76 4.36
CA ARG A 244 22.13 -6.00 3.12
C ARG A 244 22.77 -6.76 1.97
N TRP A 245 22.09 -6.88 0.84
CA TRP A 245 22.66 -7.48 -0.37
C TRP A 245 23.20 -6.43 -1.35
N ILE A 246 22.74 -5.17 -1.24
CA ILE A 246 23.23 -4.04 -2.03
C ILE A 246 23.17 -2.72 -1.25
N ASP A 247 24.15 -1.86 -1.46
CA ASP A 247 24.17 -0.49 -0.94
C ASP A 247 24.25 0.53 -2.08
N PRO A 248 23.11 1.09 -2.53
CA PRO A 248 23.09 2.17 -3.51
C PRO A 248 23.77 3.45 -3.02
N ALA A 249 23.75 3.73 -1.70
CA ALA A 249 24.34 4.94 -1.13
C ALA A 249 25.87 4.92 -1.22
N ALA A 250 26.50 3.74 -1.20
CA ALA A 250 27.93 3.57 -1.51
C ALA A 250 28.29 4.00 -2.96
N ARG A 251 27.29 4.14 -3.84
CA ARG A 251 27.42 4.69 -5.20
C ARG A 251 26.81 6.08 -5.36
N GLY A 252 26.45 6.73 -4.24
CA GLY A 252 25.88 8.07 -4.20
C GLY A 252 24.38 8.14 -4.50
N PHE A 253 23.69 7.00 -4.62
CA PHE A 253 22.26 6.96 -4.87
C PHE A 253 21.46 6.87 -3.56
N TYR A 254 20.51 7.78 -3.38
CA TYR A 254 19.66 7.87 -2.20
C TYR A 254 18.20 7.64 -2.57
N SER A 255 17.58 6.66 -1.93
CA SER A 255 16.22 6.23 -2.23
C SER A 255 15.18 7.18 -1.64
N GLY A 256 14.05 7.34 -2.31
CA GLY A 256 12.91 8.03 -1.73
C GLY A 256 11.60 7.64 -2.36
N ASP A 257 10.56 7.78 -1.56
CA ASP A 257 9.17 7.72 -1.98
C ASP A 257 8.60 9.12 -1.81
N HIS A 258 8.34 9.79 -2.94
CA HIS A 258 7.90 11.18 -2.95
C HIS A 258 6.39 11.35 -2.77
N HIS A 259 5.64 10.26 -2.62
CA HIS A 259 4.19 10.31 -2.43
C HIS A 259 3.72 9.21 -1.47
N ILE A 260 3.59 9.59 -0.19
CA ILE A 260 2.97 8.75 0.86
C ILE A 260 2.00 9.60 1.67
N HIS A 261 1.06 8.97 2.35
CA HIS A 261 0.07 9.64 3.19
C HIS A 261 0.11 9.15 4.62
N ALA A 262 -0.30 10.03 5.53
CA ALA A 262 -0.48 9.73 6.96
C ALA A 262 -1.98 9.64 7.36
N ALA A 263 -2.90 9.98 6.46
CA ALA A 263 -4.34 9.93 6.70
C ALA A 263 -5.09 9.50 5.42
N GLY A 264 -6.36 9.13 5.59
CA GLY A 264 -7.19 8.60 4.52
C GLY A 264 -6.86 7.15 4.15
N CYS A 265 -7.63 6.61 3.20
CA CYS A 265 -7.41 5.27 2.64
C CYS A 265 -7.42 4.15 3.68
N ALA A 266 -6.27 3.51 3.91
CA ALA A 266 -6.13 2.45 4.89
C ALA A 266 -5.79 2.95 6.31
N HIS A 267 -5.56 4.25 6.49
CA HIS A 267 -5.31 4.81 7.82
C HIS A 267 -6.60 4.94 8.63
N TYR A 268 -6.45 4.91 9.95
CA TYR A 268 -7.58 5.09 10.87
C TYR A 268 -8.21 6.47 10.68
N SER A 269 -9.50 6.51 10.38
CA SER A 269 -10.22 7.78 10.24
C SER A 269 -10.61 8.37 11.61
N SER A 270 -11.09 7.53 12.54
CA SER A 270 -11.59 7.99 13.84
C SER A 270 -11.02 7.16 15.00
N PRO A 271 -10.58 7.79 16.11
CA PRO A 271 -10.69 9.22 16.45
C PRO A 271 -9.47 10.10 16.06
N THR A 272 -8.44 9.54 15.41
CA THR A 272 -7.15 10.23 15.23
C THR A 272 -6.98 10.96 13.90
N GLU A 273 -7.88 10.78 12.92
CA GLU A 273 -7.75 11.36 11.56
C GLU A 273 -6.37 11.09 10.94
N GLY A 274 -5.97 9.82 10.96
CA GLY A 274 -4.67 9.34 10.48
C GLY A 274 -3.69 8.92 11.58
N VAL A 275 -2.40 9.01 11.27
CA VAL A 275 -1.27 8.68 12.14
C VAL A 275 -0.28 9.83 12.26
N GLU A 276 0.41 9.91 13.40
CA GLU A 276 1.41 10.93 13.69
C GLU A 276 2.72 10.77 12.89
N PRO A 277 3.52 11.86 12.72
CA PRO A 277 4.80 11.82 12.01
C PRO A 277 5.77 10.74 12.51
N ALA A 278 5.78 10.44 13.81
CA ALA A 278 6.63 9.40 14.37
C ALA A 278 6.29 7.99 13.85
N HIS A 279 5.02 7.74 13.54
CA HIS A 279 4.58 6.48 12.96
C HIS A 279 4.98 6.38 11.48
N MET A 280 4.87 7.47 10.72
CA MET A 280 5.34 7.50 9.33
C MET A 280 6.86 7.39 9.23
N PHE A 281 7.61 8.08 10.10
CA PHE A 281 9.07 7.97 10.15
C PHE A 281 9.52 6.53 10.37
N ARG A 282 8.85 5.80 11.26
CA ARG A 282 9.10 4.37 11.51
C ARG A 282 8.94 3.54 10.24
N GLN A 283 7.90 3.79 9.45
CA GLN A 283 7.66 3.10 8.17
C GLN A 283 8.80 3.38 7.17
N VAL A 284 9.14 4.66 6.98
CA VAL A 284 10.22 5.11 6.07
C VAL A 284 11.57 4.50 6.47
N LYS A 285 11.92 4.57 7.76
CA LYS A 285 13.17 4.02 8.29
C LYS A 285 13.24 2.49 8.16
N GLY A 286 12.14 1.82 8.47
CA GLY A 286 12.00 0.36 8.42
C GLY A 286 12.03 -0.23 7.01
N GLU A 287 11.63 0.55 6.00
CA GLU A 287 11.71 0.19 4.58
C GLU A 287 13.00 0.69 3.88
N ALA A 288 13.99 1.10 4.67
CA ALA A 288 15.31 1.58 4.24
C ALA A 288 15.28 2.78 3.27
N LEU A 289 14.24 3.62 3.34
CA LEU A 289 14.18 4.83 2.53
C LEU A 289 15.08 5.92 3.11
N ASN A 290 15.69 6.71 2.22
CA ASN A 290 16.41 7.93 2.61
C ASN A 290 15.49 9.14 2.67
N VAL A 291 14.43 9.17 1.86
CA VAL A 291 13.42 10.24 1.83
C VAL A 291 12.02 9.65 1.83
N GLY A 292 11.14 10.16 2.68
CA GLY A 292 9.70 9.96 2.59
C GLY A 292 8.98 11.30 2.58
N SER A 293 8.25 11.59 1.51
CA SER A 293 7.45 12.82 1.39
C SER A 293 6.00 12.52 1.71
N VAL A 294 5.59 12.90 2.91
CA VAL A 294 4.20 12.76 3.37
C VAL A 294 3.37 13.88 2.75
N LEU A 295 2.53 13.55 1.78
CA LEU A 295 1.68 14.52 1.13
C LEU A 295 0.36 14.62 1.89
N THR A 296 0.05 15.81 2.37
CA THR A 296 -1.25 16.09 2.97
C THR A 296 -2.25 16.33 1.84
N TRP A 297 -3.41 15.71 1.94
CA TRP A 297 -4.41 15.67 0.88
C TRP A 297 -5.81 15.62 1.50
N GLY A 298 -6.86 15.64 0.66
CA GLY A 298 -8.26 15.85 1.06
C GLY A 298 -8.67 15.20 2.41
N PRO A 299 -8.73 13.86 2.52
CA PRO A 299 -9.03 13.17 3.77
C PRO A 299 -8.02 13.47 4.89
N GLY A 300 -8.50 14.02 5.99
CA GLY A 300 -7.67 14.38 7.14
C GLY A 300 -6.82 15.63 6.92
N PHE A 301 -7.01 16.40 5.84
CA PHE A 301 -6.29 17.66 5.58
C PHE A 301 -6.30 18.59 6.80
N ASP A 302 -7.49 18.85 7.35
CA ASP A 302 -7.68 19.74 8.50
C ASP A 302 -6.93 19.27 9.75
N HIS A 303 -6.66 17.97 9.87
CA HIS A 303 -5.85 17.43 10.94
C HIS A 303 -4.36 17.47 10.61
N GLN A 304 -3.96 16.97 9.43
CA GLN A 304 -2.57 16.66 9.08
C GLN A 304 -1.76 17.89 8.65
N HIS A 305 -2.40 18.95 8.13
CA HIS A 305 -1.68 20.16 7.70
C HIS A 305 -0.88 20.82 8.84
N ARG A 306 -1.19 20.54 10.11
CA ARG A 306 -0.43 21.04 11.26
C ARG A 306 0.97 20.46 11.39
N PHE A 307 1.26 19.34 10.72
CA PHE A 307 2.59 18.72 10.69
C PHE A 307 3.50 19.30 9.61
N PHE A 308 2.97 20.19 8.77
CA PHE A 308 3.77 20.90 7.78
C PHE A 308 4.77 21.86 8.44
N ALA A 309 5.98 21.85 7.89
CA ALA A 309 6.99 22.87 8.08
C ALA A 309 7.70 23.14 6.75
N SER A 310 8.31 24.32 6.59
CA SER A 310 9.10 24.67 5.41
C SER A 310 10.43 23.89 5.29
N THR A 311 10.79 23.13 6.33
CA THR A 311 11.95 22.23 6.39
C THR A 311 11.50 20.80 6.64
N VAL A 312 12.44 19.84 6.56
CA VAL A 312 12.19 18.46 7.00
C VAL A 312 11.67 18.41 8.43
N ASP A 313 10.85 17.40 8.75
CA ASP A 313 10.30 17.18 10.09
C ASP A 313 11.44 16.98 11.10
N ARG A 314 11.25 17.49 12.31
CA ARG A 314 12.20 17.42 13.43
C ARG A 314 12.63 16.00 13.81
N ILE A 315 11.83 14.98 13.49
CA ILE A 315 12.16 13.58 13.75
C ILE A 315 13.20 13.03 12.76
N SER A 316 13.45 13.74 11.67
CA SER A 316 14.38 13.30 10.63
C SER A 316 15.78 13.05 11.16
N GLU A 317 16.39 11.95 10.69
CA GLU A 317 17.78 11.60 10.94
C GLU A 317 18.66 11.96 9.73
N PRO A 318 20.00 12.07 9.87
CA PRO A 318 20.89 12.49 8.79
C PRO A 318 20.62 11.81 7.44
N LEU A 319 20.46 10.48 7.43
CA LEU A 319 20.26 9.69 6.21
C LEU A 319 18.82 9.24 5.98
N THR A 320 17.86 9.70 6.79
CA THR A 320 16.43 9.38 6.65
C THR A 320 15.62 10.63 6.93
N ARG A 321 15.08 11.25 5.87
CA ARG A 321 14.33 12.50 5.91
C ARG A 321 12.85 12.24 5.75
N LEU A 322 12.05 12.85 6.62
CA LEU A 322 10.60 12.92 6.48
C LEU A 322 10.23 14.38 6.23
N LYS A 323 9.43 14.65 5.20
CA LYS A 323 8.92 15.99 4.92
C LYS A 323 7.43 15.91 4.67
N TYR A 324 6.67 16.82 5.26
CA TYR A 324 5.27 17.02 4.93
C TYR A 324 5.16 18.07 3.83
N ASP A 325 4.52 17.73 2.71
CA ASP A 325 4.14 18.65 1.63
C ASP A 325 2.68 18.35 1.21
N ILE A 326 2.27 18.63 -0.03
CA ILE A 326 0.87 18.55 -0.47
C ILE A 326 0.71 17.66 -1.70
N GLU A 327 -0.35 16.87 -1.70
CA GLU A 327 -0.95 16.31 -2.92
C GLU A 327 -2.27 17.05 -3.14
N VAL A 328 -2.46 17.59 -4.34
CA VAL A 328 -3.71 18.26 -4.69
C VAL A 328 -4.70 17.22 -5.20
N SER A 329 -5.33 16.53 -4.24
CA SER A 329 -6.36 15.50 -4.42
C SER A 329 -7.56 15.80 -3.52
N GLY A 330 -8.75 15.95 -4.10
CA GLY A 330 -9.94 16.47 -3.41
C GLY A 330 -10.03 18.00 -3.31
N PHE A 331 -9.18 18.72 -4.04
CA PHE A 331 -9.18 20.19 -4.15
C PHE A 331 -9.75 20.63 -5.51
N GLY A 332 -9.84 21.95 -5.73
CA GLY A 332 -10.42 22.53 -6.95
C GLY A 332 -9.88 21.94 -8.26
N SER A 333 -8.57 21.68 -8.36
CA SER A 333 -7.92 21.26 -9.63
C SER A 333 -7.89 19.75 -9.88
N GLN A 334 -8.45 18.92 -8.98
CA GLN A 334 -8.31 17.46 -9.05
C GLN A 334 -8.80 16.85 -10.38
N ALA A 335 -9.80 17.48 -11.01
CA ALA A 335 -10.41 16.99 -12.24
C ALA A 335 -9.44 17.00 -13.44
N LEU A 336 -8.37 17.79 -13.34
CA LEU A 336 -7.31 17.87 -14.36
C LEU A 336 -6.03 17.14 -13.94
N GLY A 337 -6.13 16.36 -12.87
CA GLY A 337 -5.07 15.51 -12.37
C GLY A 337 -4.71 15.83 -10.92
N HIS A 338 -4.32 14.79 -10.19
CA HIS A 338 -3.68 14.94 -8.90
C HIS A 338 -2.22 15.27 -9.10
N VAL A 339 -1.76 16.28 -8.35
CA VAL A 339 -0.38 16.78 -8.48
C VAL A 339 0.35 16.68 -7.16
N VAL A 340 1.59 16.20 -7.26
CA VAL A 340 2.58 16.13 -6.19
C VAL A 340 3.31 17.47 -6.13
N LEU A 341 3.23 18.13 -4.97
CA LEU A 341 3.91 19.39 -4.71
C LEU A 341 4.98 19.15 -3.64
N LEU A 342 6.26 19.37 -3.97
CA LEU A 342 7.37 19.08 -3.05
C LEU A 342 8.14 20.35 -2.67
N ASN A 343 8.76 20.32 -1.49
CA ASN A 343 9.65 21.37 -0.99
C ASN A 343 8.94 22.72 -0.86
N LEU A 344 7.71 22.71 -0.34
CA LEU A 344 6.91 23.91 -0.15
C LEU A 344 7.42 24.73 1.05
N LYS A 345 7.30 26.05 0.93
CA LYS A 345 7.51 26.99 2.05
C LYS A 345 6.18 27.39 2.70
N GLU A 346 5.16 27.51 1.88
CA GLU A 346 3.76 27.72 2.22
C GLU A 346 2.93 26.56 1.67
N GLN A 347 2.07 25.97 2.50
CA GLN A 347 1.24 24.82 2.11
C GLN A 347 -0.15 25.20 1.61
N ILE A 348 -0.65 26.40 1.92
CA ILE A 348 -1.99 26.87 1.54
C ILE A 348 -1.88 27.83 0.36
N TYR A 349 -2.64 27.56 -0.70
CA TYR A 349 -2.69 28.43 -1.87
C TYR A 349 -3.18 29.85 -1.50
N PRO A 350 -2.62 30.93 -2.07
CA PRO A 350 -3.02 32.30 -1.74
C PRO A 350 -4.52 32.55 -1.95
N GLY A 351 -5.21 33.00 -0.89
CA GLY A 351 -6.65 33.26 -0.89
C GLY A 351 -7.53 32.03 -0.60
N ALA A 352 -6.94 30.84 -0.45
CA ALA A 352 -7.66 29.65 -0.01
C ALA A 352 -7.85 29.63 1.51
N ALA A 353 -8.87 28.90 1.96
CA ALA A 353 -9.12 28.59 3.37
C ALA A 353 -9.07 27.08 3.55
N GLY A 354 -7.92 26.57 4.03
CA GLY A 354 -7.66 25.14 4.05
C GLY A 354 -7.64 24.55 2.64
N SER A 355 -8.45 23.51 2.38
CA SER A 355 -8.62 22.90 1.06
C SER A 355 -9.61 23.64 0.14
N GLN A 356 -10.34 24.64 0.65
CA GLN A 356 -11.36 25.36 -0.10
C GLN A 356 -10.79 26.61 -0.80
N GLY A 357 -11.29 26.91 -2.00
CA GLY A 357 -10.89 28.11 -2.76
C GLY A 357 -9.61 27.96 -3.59
N TRP A 358 -9.13 26.73 -3.80
CA TRP A 358 -8.03 26.44 -4.72
C TRP A 358 -8.47 26.59 -6.19
N PRO A 359 -7.54 26.90 -7.12
CA PRO A 359 -7.83 26.95 -8.56
C PRO A 359 -8.46 25.67 -9.10
N THR A 360 -9.27 25.77 -10.17
CA THR A 360 -9.99 24.63 -10.76
C THR A 360 -9.20 23.87 -11.83
N TRP A 361 -7.96 24.29 -12.11
CA TRP A 361 -7.00 23.60 -12.99
C TRP A 361 -5.60 23.69 -12.38
N THR A 362 -4.68 22.83 -12.81
CA THR A 362 -3.40 22.61 -12.12
C THR A 362 -2.41 23.76 -12.34
N LEU A 363 -2.41 24.40 -13.50
CA LEU A 363 -1.38 25.38 -13.90
C LEU A 363 -1.10 26.51 -12.88
N PRO A 364 -2.09 27.20 -12.28
CA PRO A 364 -1.82 28.27 -11.32
C PRO A 364 -1.19 27.73 -10.03
N VAL A 365 -1.59 26.53 -9.62
CA VAL A 365 -1.03 25.83 -8.47
C VAL A 365 0.43 25.48 -8.73
N LEU A 366 0.73 24.87 -9.88
CA LEU A 366 2.11 24.50 -10.24
C LEU A 366 3.02 25.74 -10.33
N ARG A 367 2.54 26.85 -10.92
CA ARG A 367 3.28 28.12 -10.95
C ARG A 367 3.54 28.68 -9.56
N TRP A 368 2.56 28.59 -8.66
CA TRP A 368 2.72 29.01 -7.27
C TRP A 368 3.79 28.18 -6.55
N VAL A 369 3.84 26.87 -6.78
CA VAL A 369 4.92 26.01 -6.25
C VAL A 369 6.28 26.41 -6.80
N LYS A 370 6.39 26.65 -8.11
CA LYS A 370 7.63 27.12 -8.75
C LYS A 370 8.12 28.43 -8.16
N ALA A 371 7.22 29.38 -7.90
CA ALA A 371 7.56 30.68 -7.30
C ALA A 371 8.18 30.55 -5.89
N GLN A 372 7.93 29.45 -5.19
CA GLN A 372 8.52 29.17 -3.88
C GLN A 372 9.89 28.47 -3.95
N GLY A 373 10.28 27.97 -5.14
CA GLY A 373 11.41 27.06 -5.32
C GLY A 373 11.06 25.59 -5.05
N GLY A 374 9.78 25.24 -5.11
CA GLY A 374 9.30 23.86 -4.99
C GLY A 374 9.35 23.10 -6.32
N PHE A 375 9.05 21.81 -6.25
CA PHE A 375 9.05 20.89 -7.39
C PHE A 375 7.66 20.28 -7.59
N THR A 376 7.36 19.92 -8.83
CA THR A 376 5.99 19.58 -9.26
C THR A 376 5.95 18.32 -10.11
N GLY A 377 4.97 17.46 -9.87
CA GLY A 377 4.70 16.30 -10.72
C GLY A 377 3.24 15.87 -10.69
N TYR A 378 2.89 14.91 -11.53
CA TYR A 378 1.56 14.28 -11.54
C TYR A 378 1.62 12.91 -10.86
N ALA A 379 0.71 12.67 -9.92
CA ALA A 379 0.55 11.41 -9.21
C ALA A 379 -0.18 10.37 -10.06
N HIS A 380 0.00 9.07 -9.73
CA HIS A 380 -0.73 7.93 -10.29
C HIS A 380 -1.10 8.13 -11.76
N SER A 381 -0.07 8.39 -12.57
CA SER A 381 -0.22 9.09 -13.84
C SER A 381 -1.04 8.31 -14.87
N GLY A 382 -1.09 6.98 -14.74
CA GLY A 382 -1.88 6.09 -15.59
C GLY A 382 -3.39 6.07 -15.30
N SER A 383 -3.88 6.70 -14.22
CA SER A 383 -5.31 6.78 -13.92
C SER A 383 -6.08 7.55 -14.98
N GLY A 384 -7.07 6.91 -15.61
CA GLY A 384 -7.85 7.50 -16.73
C GLY A 384 -7.14 7.46 -18.08
N LEU A 385 -5.98 6.80 -18.16
CA LEU A 385 -5.25 6.59 -19.42
C LEU A 385 -5.50 5.20 -20.03
N GLN A 386 -6.57 4.52 -19.62
CA GLN A 386 -7.03 3.29 -20.28
C GLN A 386 -7.49 3.64 -21.70
N VAL A 387 -7.10 2.84 -22.68
CA VAL A 387 -7.75 2.81 -23.99
C VAL A 387 -9.00 1.94 -23.89
N ASP A 388 -10.18 2.53 -24.06
CA ASP A 388 -11.41 1.80 -24.36
C ASP A 388 -11.53 1.72 -25.90
N PRO A 389 -11.36 0.52 -26.51
CA PRO A 389 -11.36 0.39 -27.96
C PRO A 389 -12.64 0.91 -28.63
N ALA A 390 -13.80 0.76 -27.99
CA ALA A 390 -15.07 1.19 -28.55
C ALA A 390 -15.22 2.72 -28.46
N ALA A 391 -14.91 3.30 -27.30
CA ALA A 391 -14.97 4.75 -27.11
C ALA A 391 -13.94 5.48 -27.99
N ALA A 392 -12.71 4.97 -28.04
CA ALA A 392 -11.64 5.51 -28.87
C ALA A 392 -11.98 5.45 -30.37
N THR A 393 -12.55 4.33 -30.83
CA THR A 393 -13.02 4.19 -32.22
C THR A 393 -14.12 5.20 -32.56
N LYS A 394 -15.12 5.35 -31.68
CA LYS A 394 -16.20 6.32 -31.87
C LYS A 394 -15.66 7.74 -31.96
N ARG A 395 -14.70 8.10 -31.09
CA ARG A 395 -14.03 9.40 -31.11
C ARG A 395 -13.25 9.61 -32.41
N LEU A 396 -12.51 8.61 -32.86
CA LEU A 396 -11.70 8.69 -34.08
C LEU A 396 -12.57 8.86 -35.33
N LEU A 397 -13.64 8.08 -35.47
CA LEU A 397 -14.62 8.24 -36.55
C LEU A 397 -15.24 9.65 -36.50
N GLY A 398 -15.74 10.07 -35.34
CA GLY A 398 -16.32 11.42 -35.19
C GLY A 398 -15.36 12.58 -35.51
N GLN A 399 -14.05 12.34 -35.51
CA GLN A 399 -13.03 13.33 -35.87
C GLN A 399 -12.65 13.29 -37.36
N LEU A 400 -12.61 12.11 -37.96
CA LEU A 400 -12.00 11.90 -39.28
C LEU A 400 -13.02 11.56 -40.38
N ASP A 401 -14.09 10.84 -40.07
CA ASP A 401 -15.18 10.48 -40.99
C ASP A 401 -15.95 11.75 -41.37
N SER A 402 -15.60 12.29 -42.52
CA SER A 402 -16.08 13.60 -42.97
C SER A 402 -17.31 13.46 -43.85
N ASN A 403 -17.43 12.32 -44.52
CA ASN A 403 -18.56 12.00 -45.37
C ASN A 403 -19.74 11.36 -44.58
N ASN A 404 -19.52 10.99 -43.32
CA ASN A 404 -20.44 10.33 -42.38
C ASN A 404 -20.94 8.96 -42.88
N ASP A 405 -20.08 8.18 -43.53
CA ASP A 405 -20.39 6.84 -44.02
C ASP A 405 -20.09 5.73 -42.98
N GLY A 406 -19.55 6.09 -41.83
CA GLY A 406 -19.27 5.20 -40.70
C GLY A 406 -17.95 4.43 -40.83
N ARG A 407 -17.10 4.77 -41.80
CA ARG A 407 -15.78 4.17 -42.05
C ARG A 407 -14.76 5.28 -42.31
N LEU A 408 -13.48 4.92 -42.40
CA LEU A 408 -12.43 5.85 -42.82
C LEU A 408 -11.80 5.38 -44.13
N ASP A 409 -11.77 6.24 -45.13
CA ASP A 409 -10.95 6.02 -46.32
C ASP A 409 -9.48 6.43 -46.09
N PRO A 410 -8.54 6.13 -47.01
CA PRO A 410 -7.13 6.49 -46.87
C PRO A 410 -6.88 8.00 -46.76
N THR A 411 -7.71 8.82 -47.41
CA THR A 411 -7.62 10.28 -47.39
C THR A 411 -8.04 10.81 -46.03
N GLU A 412 -9.18 10.37 -45.51
CA GLU A 412 -9.68 10.75 -44.18
C GLU A 412 -8.70 10.35 -43.08
N SER A 413 -8.13 9.16 -43.20
CA SER A 413 -7.15 8.60 -42.27
C SER A 413 -5.87 9.44 -42.15
N THR A 414 -5.49 10.20 -43.19
CA THR A 414 -4.29 11.05 -43.15
C THR A 414 -4.44 12.30 -42.25
N ARG A 415 -5.66 12.63 -41.84
CA ARG A 415 -5.96 13.83 -41.04
C ARG A 415 -5.75 13.64 -39.53
N GLY A 416 -5.56 12.41 -39.07
CA GLY A 416 -5.43 12.08 -37.66
C GLY A 416 -4.40 11.01 -37.38
N LEU A 417 -4.27 10.65 -36.11
CA LEU A 417 -3.39 9.59 -35.65
C LEU A 417 -4.18 8.29 -35.59
N LEU A 418 -3.89 7.37 -36.50
CA LEU A 418 -4.38 6.00 -36.40
C LEU A 418 -3.55 5.22 -35.35
N PRO A 419 -4.18 4.28 -34.61
CA PRO A 419 -3.47 3.41 -33.66
C PRO A 419 -2.42 2.51 -34.34
N GLU A 420 -2.69 2.05 -35.56
CA GLU A 420 -1.76 1.32 -36.44
C GLU A 420 -1.82 1.93 -37.85
N PRO A 421 -0.80 1.72 -38.71
CA PRO A 421 -0.88 2.12 -40.12
C PRO A 421 -2.14 1.59 -40.79
N PHE A 422 -2.70 2.35 -41.75
CA PHE A 422 -3.95 2.01 -42.45
C PHE A 422 -3.99 0.56 -42.93
N ALA A 423 -2.96 0.13 -43.68
CA ALA A 423 -2.87 -1.22 -44.24
C ALA A 423 -2.74 -2.35 -43.18
N ALA A 424 -2.37 -2.02 -41.95
CA ALA A 424 -2.36 -2.98 -40.84
C ALA A 424 -3.70 -3.01 -40.09
N THR A 425 -4.52 -1.97 -40.27
CA THR A 425 -5.85 -1.86 -39.67
C THR A 425 -6.92 -2.44 -40.59
N ASP A 426 -6.83 -2.20 -41.90
CA ASP A 426 -7.64 -2.79 -42.98
C ASP A 426 -7.37 -4.30 -43.08
N ALA A 427 -8.13 -5.08 -42.32
CA ALA A 427 -7.89 -6.50 -42.11
C ALA A 427 -8.53 -7.35 -43.21
N ASP A 428 -9.63 -6.89 -43.81
CA ASP A 428 -10.30 -7.57 -44.92
C ASP A 428 -9.85 -7.09 -46.30
N GLY A 429 -9.10 -5.98 -46.37
CA GLY A 429 -8.50 -5.44 -47.59
C GLY A 429 -9.50 -4.74 -48.50
N ASP A 430 -10.63 -4.27 -47.97
CA ASP A 430 -11.67 -3.59 -48.75
C ASP A 430 -11.32 -2.13 -49.10
N GLY A 431 -10.24 -1.60 -48.53
CA GLY A 431 -9.75 -0.25 -48.76
C GLY A 431 -10.39 0.81 -47.87
N PHE A 432 -11.15 0.42 -46.85
CA PHE A 432 -11.75 1.27 -45.83
C PHE A 432 -11.44 0.72 -44.43
N LEU A 433 -11.49 1.57 -43.40
CA LEU A 433 -11.39 1.14 -42.01
C LEU A 433 -12.78 1.18 -41.39
N SER A 434 -13.35 0.01 -41.15
CA SER A 434 -14.61 -0.12 -40.42
C SER A 434 -14.42 0.16 -38.92
N ALA A 435 -15.53 0.44 -38.21
CA ALA A 435 -15.51 0.56 -36.76
C ALA A 435 -14.97 -0.71 -36.06
N ALA A 436 -15.24 -1.90 -36.61
CA ALA A 436 -14.76 -3.15 -36.03
C ALA A 436 -13.24 -3.29 -36.13
N GLU A 437 -12.67 -2.93 -37.28
CA GLU A 437 -11.23 -2.95 -37.52
C GLU A 437 -10.49 -1.92 -36.68
N LEU A 438 -11.03 -0.70 -36.59
CA LEU A 438 -10.50 0.34 -35.72
C LEU A 438 -10.52 -0.09 -34.25
N ALA A 439 -11.60 -0.71 -33.76
CA ALA A 439 -11.68 -1.21 -32.40
C ALA A 439 -10.65 -2.32 -32.16
N ALA A 440 -10.53 -3.29 -33.08
CA ALA A 440 -9.52 -4.34 -33.00
C ALA A 440 -8.10 -3.77 -33.02
N SER A 441 -7.85 -2.70 -33.78
CA SER A 441 -6.55 -2.01 -33.84
C SER A 441 -6.20 -1.33 -32.51
N HIS A 442 -7.15 -0.59 -31.92
CA HIS A 442 -6.99 -0.01 -30.58
C HIS A 442 -6.68 -1.08 -29.53
N ASP A 443 -7.41 -2.20 -29.52
CA ASP A 443 -7.22 -3.31 -28.59
C ASP A 443 -5.81 -3.93 -28.73
N ARG A 444 -5.36 -4.19 -29.97
CA ARG A 444 -4.03 -4.75 -30.25
C ARG A 444 -2.87 -3.87 -29.78
N VAL A 445 -3.01 -2.55 -29.86
CA VAL A 445 -1.92 -1.62 -29.51
C VAL A 445 -1.96 -1.15 -28.07
N ALA A 446 -3.07 -1.34 -27.35
CA ALA A 446 -3.24 -0.89 -25.97
C ALA A 446 -2.13 -1.44 -25.03
N ASP A 447 -1.61 -2.64 -25.34
CA ASP A 447 -0.52 -3.29 -24.59
C ASP A 447 0.89 -3.07 -25.19
N ARG A 448 1.05 -2.09 -26.10
CA ARG A 448 2.34 -1.77 -26.74
C ARG A 448 2.87 -0.41 -26.27
N LEU A 449 4.19 -0.23 -26.38
CA LEU A 449 4.87 1.01 -26.00
C LEU A 449 5.91 1.46 -27.05
N PRO A 450 5.95 2.77 -27.40
CA PRO A 450 4.80 3.68 -27.32
C PRO A 450 3.72 3.24 -28.31
N ASN A 451 2.47 3.65 -28.10
CA ASN A 451 1.35 3.45 -29.02
C ASN A 451 0.59 4.77 -29.27
N LEU A 452 -0.10 4.87 -30.40
CA LEU A 452 -0.83 6.09 -30.81
C LEU A 452 -2.33 6.03 -30.48
N ALA A 453 -2.78 5.02 -29.73
CA ALA A 453 -4.16 4.97 -29.25
C ALA A 453 -4.35 6.06 -28.19
N VAL A 454 -5.11 7.09 -28.54
CA VAL A 454 -5.44 8.19 -27.62
C VAL A 454 -6.36 7.66 -26.53
N PRO A 455 -6.00 7.73 -25.23
CA PRO A 455 -6.85 7.25 -24.15
C PRO A 455 -7.98 8.24 -23.82
N GLU A 456 -8.86 7.86 -22.89
CA GLU A 456 -10.06 8.65 -22.55
C GLU A 456 -9.78 9.93 -21.75
N LEU A 457 -8.69 9.98 -20.98
CA LEU A 457 -8.30 11.14 -20.18
C LEU A 457 -9.40 11.57 -19.18
N ASP A 458 -10.05 10.60 -18.52
CA ASP A 458 -11.34 10.76 -17.83
C ASP A 458 -11.28 10.51 -16.30
N SER A 459 -10.10 10.59 -15.71
CA SER A 459 -9.88 10.30 -14.29
C SER A 459 -8.86 11.26 -13.67
N VAL A 460 -8.27 10.86 -12.55
CA VAL A 460 -7.43 11.70 -11.69
C VAL A 460 -5.93 11.70 -12.04
N GLY A 461 -5.49 10.96 -13.07
CA GLY A 461 -4.07 10.86 -13.45
C GLY A 461 -3.52 12.09 -14.15
N ALA A 462 -2.61 11.90 -15.10
CA ALA A 462 -1.86 13.00 -15.72
C ALA A 462 -2.64 13.77 -16.81
N GLN A 463 -3.82 14.31 -16.52
CA GLN A 463 -4.72 14.86 -17.56
C GLN A 463 -4.20 16.17 -18.20
N GLU A 464 -3.75 17.13 -17.39
CA GLU A 464 -3.23 18.43 -17.88
C GLU A 464 -1.71 18.43 -18.11
N ILE A 465 -1.03 17.28 -17.98
CA ILE A 465 0.44 17.20 -18.05
C ILE A 465 1.00 17.75 -19.37
N PHE A 466 0.31 17.54 -20.49
CA PHE A 466 0.76 17.97 -21.81
C PHE A 466 0.84 19.50 -21.95
N VAL A 467 -0.02 20.22 -21.23
CA VAL A 467 -0.02 21.69 -21.18
C VAL A 467 1.03 22.19 -20.19
N SER A 468 1.04 21.63 -18.98
CA SER A 468 1.92 22.08 -17.90
C SER A 468 3.39 21.77 -18.17
N ALA A 469 3.70 20.64 -18.82
CA ALA A 469 5.03 20.29 -19.30
C ALA A 469 5.55 21.30 -20.35
N ALA A 470 4.71 21.63 -21.34
CA ALA A 470 5.07 22.59 -22.38
C ALA A 470 5.32 24.01 -21.83
N LEU A 471 4.65 24.37 -20.73
CA LEU A 471 4.86 25.63 -20.02
C LEU A 471 6.03 25.60 -19.02
N GLY A 472 6.73 24.47 -18.91
CA GLY A 472 7.91 24.33 -18.04
C GLY A 472 7.62 24.37 -16.55
N VAL A 473 6.38 24.04 -16.14
CA VAL A 473 5.96 24.06 -14.73
C VAL A 473 5.78 22.68 -14.12
N THR A 474 6.12 21.62 -14.86
CA THR A 474 6.11 20.22 -14.41
C THR A 474 7.54 19.67 -14.49
N ASP A 475 8.00 18.99 -13.45
CA ASP A 475 9.36 18.43 -13.37
C ASP A 475 9.42 16.93 -13.63
N PHE A 476 8.41 16.20 -13.16
CA PHE A 476 8.38 14.75 -13.23
C PHE A 476 6.98 14.19 -13.43
N ILE A 477 6.94 12.97 -13.96
CA ILE A 477 5.78 12.09 -13.97
C ILE A 477 5.99 10.99 -12.92
N SER A 478 4.98 10.72 -12.10
CA SER A 478 5.04 9.61 -11.16
C SER A 478 4.69 8.28 -11.83
N ALA A 479 5.31 7.20 -11.37
CA ALA A 479 5.15 5.85 -11.86
C ALA A 479 5.18 4.82 -10.72
N MET A 480 4.83 3.57 -11.06
CA MET A 480 4.86 2.35 -10.22
C MET A 480 3.64 2.10 -9.32
N ASP A 481 2.70 3.02 -9.24
CA ASP A 481 1.47 2.86 -8.47
C ASP A 481 0.22 2.70 -9.36
N THR A 482 0.34 2.92 -10.68
CA THR A 482 -0.66 2.58 -11.70
C THR A 482 -0.10 1.62 -12.76
N GLU A 483 -0.91 1.31 -13.78
CA GLU A 483 -0.51 0.37 -14.83
C GLU A 483 0.62 0.97 -15.68
N ARG A 484 1.70 0.19 -15.81
CA ARG A 484 2.98 0.60 -16.38
C ARG A 484 2.87 1.11 -17.82
N ILE A 485 2.10 0.44 -18.67
CA ILE A 485 1.99 0.82 -20.09
C ILE A 485 1.32 2.19 -20.20
N ARG A 486 0.29 2.46 -19.41
CA ARG A 486 -0.37 3.77 -19.39
C ARG A 486 0.55 4.90 -18.97
N GLU A 487 1.27 4.73 -17.87
CA GLU A 487 2.26 5.70 -17.37
C GLU A 487 3.34 5.96 -18.43
N TRP A 488 3.94 4.89 -18.94
CA TRP A 488 5.10 4.99 -19.84
C TRP A 488 4.71 5.49 -21.22
N ASN A 489 3.49 5.19 -21.69
CA ASN A 489 3.03 5.70 -22.98
C ASN A 489 2.93 7.23 -22.96
N ALA A 490 2.30 7.80 -21.93
CA ALA A 490 2.24 9.25 -21.75
C ALA A 490 3.63 9.86 -21.64
N TRP A 491 4.51 9.27 -20.83
CA TRP A 491 5.88 9.74 -20.67
C TRP A 491 6.70 9.69 -21.96
N TYR A 492 6.64 8.59 -22.71
CA TYR A 492 7.36 8.45 -23.99
C TYR A 492 6.87 9.44 -25.04
N HIS A 493 5.58 9.76 -25.09
CA HIS A 493 5.08 10.80 -25.99
C HIS A 493 5.58 12.20 -25.61
N LEU A 494 5.65 12.52 -24.32
CA LEU A 494 6.25 13.77 -23.85
C LEU A 494 7.73 13.85 -24.22
N LEU A 495 8.49 12.77 -24.02
CA LEU A 495 9.91 12.70 -24.43
C LEU A 495 10.07 12.84 -25.95
N ASN A 496 9.26 12.14 -26.74
CA ASN A 496 9.28 12.20 -28.21
C ASN A 496 8.90 13.60 -28.74
N ALA A 497 8.05 14.33 -28.01
CA ALA A 497 7.71 15.72 -28.30
C ALA A 497 8.78 16.72 -27.85
N GLY A 498 9.88 16.25 -27.25
CA GLY A 498 11.00 17.09 -26.81
C GLY A 498 10.83 17.70 -25.42
N PHE A 499 9.90 17.19 -24.60
CA PHE A 499 9.75 17.59 -23.20
C PHE A 499 10.50 16.60 -22.29
N PRO A 500 11.68 16.96 -21.76
CA PRO A 500 12.56 16.03 -21.05
C PRO A 500 12.13 15.85 -19.58
N LEU A 501 10.86 15.51 -19.35
CA LEU A 501 10.35 15.22 -18.00
C LEU A 501 11.04 14.00 -17.42
N SER A 502 11.39 14.09 -16.14
CA SER A 502 11.92 12.96 -15.39
C SER A 502 10.80 12.01 -14.94
N ALA A 503 11.16 10.79 -14.55
CA ALA A 503 10.23 9.84 -13.93
C ALA A 503 10.60 9.62 -12.46
N GLY A 504 9.59 9.57 -11.59
CA GLY A 504 9.73 9.25 -10.17
C GLY A 504 8.91 8.01 -9.82
N GLY A 505 9.47 7.10 -9.04
CA GLY A 505 8.74 5.96 -8.46
C GLY A 505 8.03 6.38 -7.18
N GLU A 506 6.75 6.06 -7.07
CA GLU A 506 5.93 6.32 -5.89
C GLU A 506 5.09 5.12 -5.46
N THR A 507 4.52 5.20 -4.27
CA THR A 507 3.52 4.23 -3.83
C THR A 507 2.11 4.80 -3.74
N ASP A 508 2.01 6.10 -3.46
CA ASP A 508 0.81 6.69 -2.89
C ASP A 508 0.30 5.82 -1.73
N PHE A 509 1.21 5.49 -0.81
CA PHE A 509 0.93 4.61 0.32
C PHE A 509 -0.01 5.30 1.31
N PRO A 510 -1.07 4.64 1.82
CA PRO A 510 -1.53 3.28 1.53
C PRO A 510 -2.75 3.27 0.57
N CYS A 511 -2.91 4.27 -0.28
CA CYS A 511 -4.06 4.54 -1.12
C CYS A 511 -4.10 3.77 -2.44
N MET A 512 -2.98 3.74 -3.18
CA MET A 512 -2.92 3.15 -4.52
C MET A 512 -2.23 1.80 -4.53
N SER A 513 -0.98 1.76 -4.07
CA SER A 513 -0.17 0.55 -4.19
C SER A 513 0.47 0.13 -2.87
N GLY A 514 0.52 -1.19 -2.70
CA GLY A 514 1.28 -1.80 -1.64
C GLY A 514 0.71 -1.64 -0.23
N THR A 515 1.35 -2.38 0.67
CA THR A 515 1.11 -2.32 2.12
C THR A 515 2.28 -1.67 2.84
N ARG A 516 3.22 -1.10 2.09
CA ARG A 516 4.49 -0.55 2.59
C ARG A 516 4.88 0.65 1.74
N VAL A 517 5.47 1.65 2.39
CA VAL A 517 6.12 2.76 1.70
C VAL A 517 7.31 2.25 0.85
N GLY A 518 7.59 2.94 -0.24
CA GLY A 518 8.72 2.67 -1.12
C GLY A 518 8.62 1.39 -1.94
N GLN A 519 7.45 0.77 -2.14
CA GLN A 519 7.36 -0.32 -3.12
C GLN A 519 7.67 0.17 -4.54
N GLY A 520 7.18 1.34 -4.91
CA GLY A 520 7.78 2.16 -5.95
C GLY A 520 8.69 3.20 -5.30
N ARG A 521 9.91 3.35 -5.81
CA ARG A 521 10.86 4.33 -5.26
C ARG A 521 11.81 4.88 -6.32
N THR A 522 12.31 6.08 -6.05
CA THR A 522 13.31 6.78 -6.86
C THR A 522 14.66 6.77 -6.17
N TYR A 523 15.73 6.48 -6.91
CA TYR A 523 17.10 6.61 -6.43
C TYR A 523 17.78 7.81 -7.06
N VAL A 524 17.99 8.88 -6.29
CA VAL A 524 18.59 10.13 -6.77
C VAL A 524 20.10 10.11 -6.55
N GLN A 525 20.87 10.43 -7.58
CA GLN A 525 22.33 10.52 -7.53
C GLN A 525 22.76 11.86 -6.91
N LEU A 526 23.24 11.81 -5.67
CA LEU A 526 23.74 12.97 -4.93
C LEU A 526 25.25 12.91 -4.69
N GLY A 527 25.94 11.85 -5.10
CA GLY A 527 27.29 11.54 -4.61
C GLY A 527 27.26 11.17 -3.12
N ARG A 528 28.42 10.96 -2.48
CA ARG A 528 28.45 10.57 -1.07
C ARG A 528 27.92 11.69 -0.16
N GLN A 529 26.96 11.35 0.70
CA GLN A 529 26.35 12.24 1.68
C GLN A 529 26.50 11.66 3.09
N ASP A 530 26.87 12.51 4.05
CA ASP A 530 26.75 12.20 5.50
C ASP A 530 25.37 12.57 6.03
N SER A 531 24.67 13.45 5.31
CA SER A 531 23.31 13.88 5.57
C SER A 531 22.61 14.16 4.25
N VAL A 532 21.43 13.59 4.02
CA VAL A 532 20.62 13.85 2.84
C VAL A 532 19.98 15.23 2.97
N ASP A 533 20.25 16.08 1.97
CA ASP A 533 19.61 17.38 1.77
C ASP A 533 18.33 17.17 0.92
N TYR A 534 17.17 17.39 1.54
CA TYR A 534 15.87 17.14 0.90
C TYR A 534 15.64 18.03 -0.34
N PRO A 535 15.83 19.37 -0.29
CA PRO A 535 15.78 20.20 -1.50
C PRO A 535 16.66 19.69 -2.65
N ARG A 536 17.90 19.27 -2.37
CA ARG A 536 18.80 18.70 -3.40
C ARG A 536 18.32 17.35 -3.92
N TRP A 537 17.71 16.54 -3.07
CA TRP A 537 17.10 15.28 -3.48
C TRP A 537 15.94 15.53 -4.46
N CYS A 538 15.04 16.47 -4.15
CA CYS A 538 13.96 16.88 -5.06
C CYS A 538 14.49 17.47 -6.37
N GLU A 539 15.53 18.31 -6.31
CA GLU A 539 16.19 18.86 -7.50
C GLU A 539 16.80 17.77 -8.39
N GLY A 540 17.43 16.76 -7.77
CA GLY A 540 18.00 15.63 -8.49
C GLY A 540 16.93 14.75 -9.15
N LEU A 541 15.79 14.53 -8.48
CA LEU A 541 14.60 13.91 -9.08
C LEU A 541 14.14 14.73 -10.30
N ALA A 542 13.85 16.01 -10.11
CA ALA A 542 13.35 16.91 -11.17
C ALA A 542 14.27 16.98 -12.41
N ARG A 543 15.59 16.89 -12.20
CA ARG A 543 16.59 16.89 -13.28
C ARG A 543 16.81 15.52 -13.92
N GLY A 544 16.08 14.48 -13.51
CA GLY A 544 16.28 13.11 -14.01
C GLY A 544 17.65 12.53 -13.66
N ARG A 545 18.32 13.03 -12.62
CA ARG A 545 19.57 12.46 -12.08
C ARG A 545 19.25 11.29 -11.18
N SER A 546 18.42 10.38 -11.67
CA SER A 546 17.82 9.31 -10.89
C SER A 546 17.52 8.08 -11.76
N TYR A 547 17.10 7.00 -11.11
CA TYR A 547 16.38 5.90 -11.74
C TYR A 547 15.24 5.44 -10.83
N VAL A 548 14.22 4.83 -11.44
CA VAL A 548 13.03 4.29 -10.76
C VAL A 548 13.18 2.77 -10.61
N SER A 549 12.79 2.22 -9.46
CA SER A 549 12.90 0.79 -9.17
C SER A 549 12.03 0.39 -7.97
N ASP A 550 11.76 -0.91 -7.84
CA ASP A 550 11.12 -1.53 -6.67
C ASP A 550 12.11 -1.85 -5.53
N GLY A 551 13.38 -1.56 -5.77
CA GLY A 551 14.52 -1.83 -4.90
C GLY A 551 15.07 -3.25 -4.98
N TYR A 552 14.62 -4.05 -5.94
CA TYR A 552 15.23 -5.35 -6.27
C TYR A 552 16.04 -5.31 -7.57
N ALA A 553 15.89 -4.28 -8.40
CA ALA A 553 16.74 -4.04 -9.56
C ALA A 553 17.41 -2.64 -9.47
N HIS A 554 18.71 -2.55 -9.67
CA HIS A 554 19.44 -1.27 -9.56
C HIS A 554 20.24 -0.97 -10.80
N ALA A 555 20.17 0.27 -11.28
CA ALA A 555 21.08 0.84 -12.27
C ALA A 555 22.12 1.72 -11.58
N LEU A 556 23.18 1.10 -11.04
CA LEU A 556 24.22 1.77 -10.25
C LEU A 556 25.21 2.59 -11.08
N GLU A 557 25.18 2.43 -12.40
CA GLU A 557 25.81 3.30 -13.38
C GLU A 557 25.03 3.15 -14.69
N PHE A 558 24.67 4.26 -15.33
CA PHE A 558 24.06 4.26 -16.65
C PHE A 558 24.61 5.43 -17.44
N ARG A 559 25.29 5.14 -18.55
CA ARG A 559 25.91 6.15 -19.41
C ARG A 559 25.56 5.96 -20.87
N VAL A 560 25.28 7.06 -21.54
CA VAL A 560 25.05 7.12 -23.00
C VAL A 560 26.06 8.12 -23.58
N ASN A 561 26.96 7.68 -24.44
CA ASN A 561 28.09 8.50 -24.95
C ASN A 561 28.88 9.21 -23.83
N GLY A 562 29.04 8.54 -22.68
CA GLY A 562 29.74 9.07 -21.51
C GLY A 562 28.92 9.98 -20.59
N LYS A 563 27.76 10.47 -21.06
CA LYS A 563 26.79 11.29 -20.31
C LYS A 563 26.01 10.44 -19.31
N THR A 564 25.65 11.00 -18.16
CA THR A 564 24.88 10.29 -17.11
C THR A 564 23.39 10.59 -17.21
N SER A 565 22.54 9.87 -16.46
CA SER A 565 21.11 10.21 -16.34
C SER A 565 20.90 11.69 -16.00
N GLY A 566 20.00 12.34 -16.73
CA GLY A 566 19.70 13.78 -16.62
C GLY A 566 20.56 14.69 -17.50
N ASP A 567 21.65 14.20 -18.11
CA ASP A 567 22.41 14.96 -19.09
C ASP A 567 21.79 14.82 -20.50
N ALA A 568 21.84 15.89 -21.30
CA ALA A 568 21.46 15.84 -22.70
C ALA A 568 22.48 15.04 -23.54
N VAL A 569 21.95 14.21 -24.45
CA VAL A 569 22.71 13.50 -25.48
C VAL A 569 22.26 14.03 -26.83
N GLU A 570 23.08 14.90 -27.42
CA GLU A 570 22.81 15.49 -28.73
C GLU A 570 23.49 14.67 -29.83
N LEU A 571 22.74 14.37 -30.90
CA LEU A 571 23.25 13.69 -32.08
C LEU A 571 23.06 14.59 -33.30
N PRO A 572 24.09 14.76 -34.17
CA PRO A 572 23.97 15.60 -35.36
C PRO A 572 23.03 15.02 -36.43
N ALA A 573 22.82 13.70 -36.39
CA ALA A 573 21.88 12.96 -37.23
C ALA A 573 21.52 11.64 -36.50
N PRO A 574 20.43 10.94 -36.90
CA PRO A 574 20.11 9.62 -36.35
C PRO A 574 21.32 8.68 -36.43
N GLY A 575 21.67 8.04 -35.31
CA GLY A 575 22.89 7.26 -35.22
C GLY A 575 22.95 6.35 -34.00
N ARG A 576 23.98 5.49 -33.97
CA ARG A 576 24.23 4.59 -32.83
C ARG A 576 24.86 5.37 -31.67
N VAL A 577 24.46 5.03 -30.46
CA VAL A 577 25.05 5.54 -29.22
C VAL A 577 25.73 4.41 -28.45
N ALA A 578 26.79 4.72 -27.71
CA ALA A 578 27.43 3.78 -26.82
C ALA A 578 26.75 3.80 -25.45
N VAL A 579 26.16 2.68 -25.05
CA VAL A 579 25.55 2.51 -23.73
C VAL A 579 26.48 1.70 -22.83
N ARG A 580 26.76 2.18 -21.63
CA ARG A 580 27.44 1.44 -20.57
C ARG A 580 26.57 1.46 -19.33
N ALA A 581 26.26 0.29 -18.80
CA ALA A 581 25.47 0.17 -17.58
C ALA A 581 26.14 -0.79 -16.58
N ARG A 582 25.95 -0.51 -15.29
CA ARG A 582 26.21 -1.44 -14.19
C ARG A 582 24.89 -1.70 -13.48
N VAL A 583 24.41 -2.92 -13.61
CA VAL A 583 23.12 -3.32 -13.04
C VAL A 583 23.31 -4.39 -11.96
N ALA A 584 22.38 -4.44 -11.02
CA ALA A 584 22.30 -5.48 -10.01
C ALA A 584 20.84 -5.91 -9.85
N PHE A 585 20.62 -7.21 -9.70
CA PHE A 585 19.30 -7.80 -9.47
C PHE A 585 19.35 -8.63 -8.19
N SER A 586 18.30 -8.53 -7.39
CA SER A 586 18.14 -9.33 -6.19
C SER A 586 18.01 -10.81 -6.56
N PRO A 587 18.62 -11.73 -5.80
CA PRO A 587 18.35 -13.15 -5.95
C PRO A 587 16.99 -13.59 -5.38
N GLU A 588 16.23 -12.67 -4.76
CA GLU A 588 14.96 -12.95 -4.08
C GLU A 588 13.72 -12.69 -4.98
N THR A 589 13.91 -12.20 -6.21
CA THR A 589 12.83 -11.92 -7.20
C THR A 589 12.65 -13.02 -8.23
#